data_AF-A0A1Q9LGB5-F1
#
_entry.id   AF-A0A1Q9LGB5-F1
#
_cell.length_a   1.000
_cell.length_b   1.000
_cell.length_c   1.000
_cell.angle_alpha   90.00
_cell.angle_beta   90.00
_cell.angle_gamma   90.00
#
_symmetry.space_group_name_H-M   'P 1'
#
loop_
_entity.id
_entity.type
_entity.pdbx_description
1 polymer ?
#
loop_
_entity_poly.entity_id
_entity_poly.type
_entity_poly.pdbx_seq_one_letter_code
_entity_poly.pdbx_strand_id
1 'polypeptide(L)'
;MHTPARAAAWHALDLAPDGLRTLSAFPLAALAPVAITTHDHRLATHVLTLCTHHTDHTAGLHLRATTLMLRATTAARTDPRTALEHLTTCGALLTAAGWDNPVLFPWRPWAARQHHALGDPGSARALADDDLDRARHWAAPTALGRALRVRAALAPPTEATDLLDEAITTLRPAHDPLGLALALLDRARAAGEGPTTGDHTREALTLAQACGADWLAARARRLGAPADHPPPRPATPPPLAS
;
A
#
# COMPACT_ATOMS: atom_id res chain seq x y z
N MET A 1 13.78 3.91 -10.58
CA MET A 1 14.01 2.52 -11.02
C MET A 1 13.22 1.48 -10.18
N HIS A 2 12.11 1.85 -9.51
CA HIS A 2 11.22 0.86 -8.86
C HIS A 2 9.72 0.89 -9.29
N THR A 3 9.47 1.21 -10.57
CA THR A 3 8.31 0.73 -11.36
C THR A 3 8.42 -0.73 -11.90
N PRO A 4 9.50 -1.53 -11.74
CA PRO A 4 9.53 -2.88 -12.26
C PRO A 4 8.66 -3.81 -11.40
N ALA A 5 8.27 -3.53 -10.15
CA ALA A 5 7.43 -4.48 -9.42
C ALA A 5 5.98 -4.53 -9.96
N ARG A 6 5.32 -3.37 -10.09
CA ARG A 6 3.98 -3.26 -10.70
C ARG A 6 4.00 -3.53 -12.21
N ALA A 7 5.00 -3.00 -12.92
CA ALA A 7 5.13 -3.25 -14.36
C ALA A 7 5.54 -4.70 -14.65
N ALA A 8 6.43 -5.31 -13.87
CA ALA A 8 6.75 -6.74 -14.01
C ALA A 8 5.61 -7.64 -13.52
N ALA A 9 4.79 -7.20 -12.57
CA ALA A 9 3.56 -7.91 -12.22
C ALA A 9 2.62 -8.02 -13.43
N TRP A 10 2.36 -6.91 -14.13
CA TRP A 10 1.59 -6.92 -15.38
C TRP A 10 2.32 -7.63 -16.51
N HIS A 11 3.62 -7.43 -16.67
CA HIS A 11 4.41 -8.11 -17.70
C HIS A 11 4.46 -9.63 -17.50
N ALA A 12 4.57 -10.11 -16.26
CA ALA A 12 4.49 -11.54 -15.93
C ALA A 12 3.10 -12.11 -16.23
N LEU A 13 2.03 -11.31 -16.08
CA LEU A 13 0.67 -11.69 -16.50
C LEU A 13 0.57 -11.79 -18.03
N ASP A 14 1.17 -10.85 -18.76
CA ASP A 14 1.17 -10.83 -20.22
C ASP A 14 2.00 -11.97 -20.84
N LEU A 15 3.07 -12.41 -20.18
CA LEU A 15 3.98 -13.45 -20.68
C LEU A 15 3.47 -14.88 -20.48
N ALA A 16 2.51 -15.13 -19.59
CA ALA A 16 2.08 -16.49 -19.25
C ALA A 16 0.59 -16.62 -18.88
N PRO A 17 -0.36 -16.27 -19.79
CA PRO A 17 -1.79 -16.37 -19.51
C PRO A 17 -2.24 -17.80 -19.19
N ASP A 18 -1.62 -18.82 -19.81
CA ASP A 18 -1.95 -20.23 -19.59
C ASP A 18 -1.12 -20.88 -18.47
N GLY A 19 0.13 -20.46 -18.28
CA GLY A 19 1.03 -20.96 -17.22
C GLY A 19 0.56 -20.57 -15.81
N LEU A 20 -0.03 -19.38 -15.66
CA LEU A 20 -0.63 -18.93 -14.40
C LEU A 20 -1.92 -19.67 -14.02
N ARG A 21 -2.57 -20.30 -15.00
CA ARG A 21 -3.74 -21.17 -14.81
C ARG A 21 -3.37 -22.62 -14.51
N THR A 22 -2.14 -23.03 -14.84
CA THR A 22 -1.67 -24.43 -14.73
C THR A 22 -0.56 -24.64 -13.71
N LEU A 23 0.15 -23.61 -13.24
CA LEU A 23 1.34 -23.77 -12.40
C LEU A 23 1.38 -22.85 -11.15
N SER A 24 1.12 -23.48 -10.01
CA SER A 24 1.58 -23.13 -8.64
C SER A 24 1.06 -21.84 -7.99
N ALA A 25 0.89 -21.88 -6.67
CA ALA A 25 0.50 -20.74 -5.83
C ALA A 25 1.52 -19.57 -5.80
N PHE A 26 2.70 -19.70 -6.43
CA PHE A 26 3.82 -18.77 -6.31
C PHE A 26 3.62 -17.41 -7.00
N PRO A 27 3.10 -17.31 -8.24
CA PRO A 27 2.85 -16.02 -8.87
C PRO A 27 1.75 -15.22 -8.15
N LEU A 28 0.73 -15.90 -7.64
CA LEU A 28 -0.34 -15.29 -6.83
C LEU A 28 0.21 -14.73 -5.50
N ALA A 29 1.19 -15.41 -4.89
CA ALA A 29 1.85 -14.95 -3.67
C ALA A 29 2.70 -13.68 -3.89
N ALA A 30 3.22 -13.45 -5.09
CA ALA A 30 3.95 -12.22 -5.41
C ALA A 30 3.02 -11.06 -5.83
N LEU A 31 1.94 -11.36 -6.56
CA LEU A 31 1.03 -10.34 -7.11
C LEU A 31 0.03 -9.79 -6.08
N ALA A 32 -0.49 -10.64 -5.20
CA ALA A 32 -1.52 -10.22 -4.25
C ALA A 32 -1.02 -9.18 -3.23
N PRO A 33 0.17 -9.29 -2.62
CA PRO A 33 0.69 -8.25 -1.73
C PRO A 33 0.81 -6.90 -2.45
N VAL A 34 1.23 -6.89 -3.72
CA VAL A 34 1.31 -5.65 -4.51
C VAL A 34 -0.08 -5.06 -4.72
N ALA A 35 -1.06 -5.86 -5.14
CA ALA A 35 -2.44 -5.40 -5.34
C ALA A 35 -3.04 -4.82 -4.05
N ILE A 36 -2.86 -5.52 -2.93
CA ILE A 36 -3.36 -5.14 -1.60
C ILE A 36 -2.68 -3.87 -1.09
N THR A 37 -1.35 -3.78 -1.18
CA THR A 37 -0.60 -2.63 -0.63
C THR A 37 -0.76 -1.37 -1.49
N THR A 38 -0.94 -1.51 -2.79
CA THR A 38 -1.10 -0.38 -3.72
C THR A 38 -2.54 0.09 -3.90
N HIS A 39 -3.53 -0.63 -3.35
CA HIS A 39 -4.96 -0.43 -3.64
C HIS A 39 -5.30 -0.46 -5.13
N ASP A 40 -4.52 -1.21 -5.92
CA ASP A 40 -4.84 -1.37 -7.33
C ASP A 40 -6.01 -2.34 -7.48
N HIS A 41 -7.22 -1.77 -7.54
CA HIS A 41 -8.44 -2.54 -7.64
C HIS A 41 -8.49 -3.40 -8.92
N ARG A 42 -7.92 -2.93 -10.04
CA ARG A 42 -7.90 -3.71 -11.29
C ARG A 42 -6.99 -4.93 -11.15
N LEU A 43 -5.79 -4.74 -10.59
CA LEU A 43 -4.89 -5.84 -10.29
C LEU A 43 -5.50 -6.79 -9.26
N ALA A 44 -6.15 -6.27 -8.21
CA ALA A 44 -6.80 -7.08 -7.18
C ALA A 44 -7.91 -7.96 -7.76
N THR A 45 -8.78 -7.39 -8.60
CA THR A 45 -9.85 -8.15 -9.29
C THR A 45 -9.28 -9.20 -10.22
N HIS A 46 -8.23 -8.87 -10.98
CA HIS A 46 -7.61 -9.81 -11.92
C HIS A 46 -6.95 -11.00 -11.19
N VAL A 47 -6.17 -10.73 -10.13
CA VAL A 47 -5.57 -11.78 -9.30
C VAL A 47 -6.64 -12.61 -8.59
N LEU A 48 -7.74 -11.98 -8.14
CA LEU A 48 -8.85 -12.70 -7.51
C LEU A 48 -9.51 -13.71 -8.46
N THR A 49 -9.74 -13.34 -9.73
CA THR A 49 -10.26 -14.27 -10.74
C THR A 49 -9.37 -15.50 -10.89
N LEU A 50 -8.04 -15.30 -10.91
CA LEU A 50 -7.08 -16.41 -10.96
C LEU A 50 -7.14 -17.29 -9.71
N CYS A 51 -7.27 -16.71 -8.51
CA CYS A 51 -7.44 -17.45 -7.26
C CYS A 51 -8.73 -18.29 -7.24
N THR A 52 -9.84 -17.75 -7.74
CA THR A 52 -11.14 -18.46 -7.73
C THR A 52 -11.18 -19.68 -8.64
N HIS A 53 -10.32 -19.75 -9.64
CA HIS A 53 -10.18 -20.96 -10.48
C HIS A 53 -9.40 -22.09 -9.79
N HIS A 54 -8.72 -21.81 -8.68
CA HIS A 54 -7.93 -22.77 -7.90
C HIS A 54 -8.58 -23.17 -6.57
N THR A 55 -9.79 -22.67 -6.27
CA THR A 55 -10.50 -22.96 -5.02
C THR A 55 -11.21 -24.33 -5.07
N ASP A 56 -10.45 -25.39 -4.85
CA ASP A 56 -10.96 -26.65 -4.29
C ASP A 56 -10.85 -26.66 -2.75
N HIS A 57 -11.57 -27.57 -2.10
CA HIS A 57 -11.60 -27.74 -0.62
C HIS A 57 -10.21 -28.00 0.01
N THR A 58 -9.18 -28.24 -0.80
CA THR A 58 -7.77 -28.46 -0.43
C THR A 58 -6.89 -27.21 -0.51
N ALA A 59 -7.47 -26.03 -0.81
CA ALA A 59 -6.70 -24.78 -0.89
C ALA A 59 -5.96 -24.49 0.42
N GLY A 60 -4.62 -24.51 0.37
CA GLY A 60 -3.76 -24.22 1.51
C GLY A 60 -4.05 -22.86 2.14
N LEU A 61 -3.79 -22.74 3.45
CA LEU A 61 -4.05 -21.56 4.28
C LEU A 61 -3.70 -20.23 3.60
N HIS A 62 -2.53 -20.16 2.94
CA HIS A 62 -2.08 -18.99 2.20
C HIS A 62 -3.08 -18.54 1.12
N LEU A 63 -3.52 -19.44 0.24
CA LEU A 63 -4.43 -19.10 -0.86
C LEU A 63 -5.79 -18.61 -0.32
N ARG A 64 -6.29 -19.22 0.76
CA ARG A 64 -7.52 -18.78 1.43
C ARG A 64 -7.38 -17.37 2.01
N ALA A 65 -6.32 -17.11 2.75
CA ALA A 65 -6.05 -15.80 3.33
C ALA A 65 -5.86 -14.71 2.24
N THR A 66 -5.09 -15.00 1.20
CA THR A 66 -4.91 -14.12 0.05
C THR A 66 -6.25 -13.80 -0.64
N THR A 67 -7.10 -14.80 -0.86
CA THR A 67 -8.40 -14.62 -1.50
C THR A 67 -9.30 -13.69 -0.68
N LEU A 68 -9.35 -13.88 0.65
CA LEU A 68 -10.11 -13.00 1.54
C LEU A 68 -9.59 -11.55 1.51
N MET A 69 -8.28 -11.36 1.54
CA MET A 69 -7.66 -10.03 1.45
C MET A 69 -7.95 -9.33 0.12
N LEU A 70 -7.93 -10.07 -0.99
CA LEU A 70 -8.27 -9.53 -2.31
C LEU A 70 -9.75 -9.13 -2.38
N ARG A 71 -10.66 -10.00 -1.91
CA ARG A 71 -12.10 -9.69 -1.83
C ARG A 71 -12.38 -8.46 -0.97
N ALA A 72 -11.69 -8.34 0.16
CA ALA A 72 -11.78 -7.16 1.01
C ALA A 72 -11.34 -5.89 0.27
N THR A 73 -10.20 -5.95 -0.45
CA THR A 73 -9.67 -4.82 -1.22
C THR A 73 -10.64 -4.39 -2.32
N THR A 74 -11.29 -5.35 -2.99
CA THR A 74 -12.31 -5.06 -4.02
C THR A 74 -13.59 -4.45 -3.43
N ALA A 75 -14.00 -4.87 -2.24
CA ALA A 75 -15.22 -4.37 -1.60
C ALA A 75 -15.03 -3.04 -0.86
N ALA A 76 -13.82 -2.72 -0.38
CA ALA A 76 -13.55 -1.63 0.57
C ALA A 76 -14.07 -0.24 0.17
N ARG A 77 -14.22 0.02 -1.14
CA ARG A 77 -14.72 1.32 -1.64
C ARG A 77 -16.24 1.42 -1.73
N THR A 78 -16.92 0.30 -1.92
CA THR A 78 -18.37 0.26 -2.21
C THR A 78 -19.17 -0.35 -1.07
N ASP A 79 -18.55 -1.27 -0.33
CA ASP A 79 -19.17 -1.98 0.79
C ASP A 79 -18.11 -2.25 1.88
N PRO A 80 -17.87 -1.27 2.77
CA PRO A 80 -16.90 -1.42 3.86
C PRO A 80 -17.30 -2.51 4.86
N ARG A 81 -18.59 -2.89 4.95
CA ARG A 81 -19.04 -3.97 5.83
C ARG A 81 -18.60 -5.33 5.29
N THR A 82 -18.88 -5.61 4.02
CA THR A 82 -18.39 -6.84 3.35
C THR A 82 -16.86 -6.92 3.36
N ALA A 83 -16.18 -5.78 3.15
CA ALA A 83 -14.72 -5.74 3.25
C ALA A 83 -14.23 -6.12 4.65
N LEU A 84 -14.86 -5.58 5.69
CA LEU A 84 -14.53 -5.90 7.08
C LEU A 84 -14.76 -7.38 7.39
N GLU A 85 -15.88 -7.96 6.96
CA GLU A 85 -16.19 -9.39 7.15
C GLU A 85 -15.11 -10.30 6.54
N HIS A 86 -14.63 -9.98 5.35
CA HIS A 86 -13.53 -10.72 4.73
C HIS A 86 -12.21 -10.58 5.51
N LEU A 87 -11.91 -9.39 6.01
CA LEU A 87 -10.69 -9.13 6.78
C LEU A 87 -10.70 -9.83 8.14
N THR A 88 -11.82 -9.80 8.86
CA THR A 88 -11.97 -10.48 10.15
C THR A 88 -11.96 -12.00 9.98
N THR A 89 -12.60 -12.52 8.93
CA THR A 89 -12.51 -13.95 8.56
C THR A 89 -11.05 -14.35 8.26
N CYS A 90 -10.32 -13.51 7.53
CA CYS A 90 -8.89 -13.73 7.24
C CYS A 90 -8.06 -13.76 8.53
N GLY A 91 -8.27 -12.78 9.42
CA GLY A 91 -7.58 -12.69 10.69
C GLY A 91 -7.84 -13.88 11.61
N ALA A 92 -9.10 -14.31 11.73
CA ALA A 92 -9.48 -15.49 12.50
C ALA A 92 -8.81 -16.77 11.96
N LEU A 93 -8.81 -16.93 10.64
CA LEU A 93 -8.18 -18.08 9.97
C LEU A 93 -6.67 -18.13 10.22
N LEU A 94 -5.97 -17.00 10.10
CA LEU A 94 -4.52 -16.91 10.31
C LEU A 94 -4.15 -17.11 11.78
N THR A 95 -4.90 -16.49 12.69
CA THR A 95 -4.69 -16.61 14.14
C THR A 95 -4.85 -18.06 14.60
N ALA A 96 -5.89 -18.75 14.13
CA ALA A 96 -6.12 -20.16 14.46
C ALA A 96 -4.97 -21.08 13.98
N ALA A 97 -4.24 -20.67 12.94
CA ALA A 97 -3.08 -21.39 12.43
C ALA A 97 -1.75 -20.92 13.02
N GLY A 98 -1.75 -19.97 13.98
CA GLY A 98 -0.55 -19.38 14.56
C GLY A 98 0.24 -18.49 13.58
N TRP A 99 -0.38 -18.03 12.49
CA TRP A 99 0.25 -17.16 11.51
C TRP A 99 -0.02 -15.70 11.86
N ASP A 100 1.04 -14.99 12.26
CA ASP A 100 0.92 -13.60 12.72
C ASP A 100 1.92 -12.64 12.07
N ASN A 101 2.44 -13.00 10.89
CA ASN A 101 3.38 -12.16 10.16
C ASN A 101 2.68 -10.88 9.64
N PRO A 102 3.01 -9.68 10.18
CA PRO A 102 2.33 -8.43 9.83
C PRO A 102 2.72 -7.93 8.44
N VAL A 103 3.78 -8.46 7.83
CA VAL A 103 4.22 -8.10 6.48
C VAL A 103 3.37 -8.82 5.43
N LEU A 104 3.21 -10.15 5.58
CA LEU A 104 2.58 -11.01 4.56
C LEU A 104 1.05 -10.83 4.50
N PHE A 105 0.40 -10.73 5.66
CA PHE A 105 -1.06 -10.61 5.74
C PHE A 105 -1.48 -9.43 6.61
N PRO A 106 -1.44 -8.19 6.07
CA PRO A 106 -1.75 -6.98 6.82
C PRO A 106 -3.26 -6.78 6.97
N TRP A 107 -3.99 -7.76 7.49
CA TRP A 107 -5.45 -7.70 7.60
C TRP A 107 -5.90 -6.68 8.66
N ARG A 108 -5.16 -6.52 9.78
CA ARG A 108 -5.45 -5.57 10.86
C ARG A 108 -5.51 -4.10 10.42
N PRO A 109 -4.48 -3.54 9.75
CA PRO A 109 -4.52 -2.15 9.33
C PRO A 109 -5.61 -1.88 8.29
N TRP A 110 -5.98 -2.88 7.49
CA TRP A 110 -7.12 -2.76 6.58
C TRP A 110 -8.46 -2.81 7.31
N ALA A 111 -8.60 -3.69 8.30
CA ALA A 111 -9.81 -3.81 9.11
C ALA A 111 -10.05 -2.53 9.92
N ALA A 112 -8.99 -1.97 10.51
CA ALA A 112 -9.03 -0.69 11.22
C ALA A 112 -9.61 0.44 10.33
N ARG A 113 -9.20 0.51 9.06
CA ARG A 113 -9.73 1.48 8.10
C ARG A 113 -11.21 1.25 7.77
N GLN A 114 -11.65 -0.01 7.70
CA GLN A 114 -13.07 -0.32 7.47
C GLN A 114 -13.93 0.02 8.70
N HIS A 115 -13.47 -0.30 9.91
CA HIS A 115 -14.14 0.14 11.14
C HIS A 115 -14.30 1.66 11.19
N HIS A 116 -13.25 2.40 10.84
CA HIS A 116 -13.32 3.85 10.78
C HIS A 116 -14.34 4.35 9.75
N ALA A 117 -14.36 3.75 8.54
CA ALA A 117 -15.33 4.09 7.50
C ALA A 117 -16.79 3.78 7.91
N LEU A 118 -16.99 2.80 8.79
CA LEU A 118 -18.29 2.43 9.35
C LEU A 118 -18.69 3.26 10.57
N GLY A 119 -17.89 4.25 10.97
CA GLY A 119 -18.18 5.10 12.13
C GLY A 119 -17.89 4.45 13.48
N ASP A 120 -17.03 3.43 13.52
CA ASP A 120 -16.58 2.76 14.75
C ASP A 120 -15.11 3.08 15.05
N PRO A 121 -14.81 4.28 15.61
CA PRO A 121 -13.44 4.70 15.90
C PRO A 121 -12.79 3.90 17.02
N GLY A 122 -13.58 3.29 17.93
CA GLY A 122 -13.07 2.50 19.05
C GLY A 122 -12.40 1.22 18.55
N SER A 123 -13.13 0.42 17.77
CA SER A 123 -12.58 -0.79 17.16
C SER A 123 -11.47 -0.48 16.16
N ALA A 124 -11.59 0.62 15.41
CA ALA A 124 -10.55 1.07 14.49
C ALA A 124 -9.22 1.33 15.21
N ARG A 125 -9.27 2.04 16.35
CA ARG A 125 -8.07 2.36 17.14
C ARG A 125 -7.47 1.10 17.76
N ALA A 126 -8.29 0.26 18.40
CA ALA A 126 -7.82 -0.98 19.02
C ALA A 126 -7.08 -1.88 18.02
N LEU A 127 -7.60 -2.04 16.80
CA LEU A 127 -6.92 -2.82 15.74
C LEU A 127 -5.64 -2.16 15.23
N ALA A 128 -5.60 -0.82 15.13
CA ALA A 128 -4.41 -0.10 14.71
C ALA A 128 -3.30 -0.17 15.77
N ASP A 129 -3.65 -0.15 17.05
CA ASP A 129 -2.72 -0.28 18.18
C ASP A 129 -2.13 -1.70 18.20
N ASP A 130 -2.96 -2.75 18.08
CA ASP A 130 -2.50 -4.15 18.00
C ASP A 130 -1.59 -4.39 16.78
N ASP A 131 -1.88 -3.79 15.63
CA ASP A 131 -0.99 -3.88 14.45
C ASP A 131 0.35 -3.17 14.68
N LEU A 132 0.34 -1.98 15.31
CA LEU A 132 1.54 -1.22 15.60
C LEU A 132 2.45 -1.96 16.58
N ASP A 133 1.89 -2.52 17.66
CA ASP A 133 2.65 -3.30 18.62
C ASP A 133 3.29 -4.53 17.96
N ARG A 134 2.55 -5.25 17.12
CA ARG A 134 3.10 -6.40 16.36
C ARG A 134 4.17 -5.98 15.37
N ALA A 135 3.97 -4.87 14.66
CA ALA A 135 4.96 -4.37 13.71
C ALA A 135 6.26 -3.95 14.40
N ARG A 136 6.19 -3.38 15.62
CA ARG A 136 7.35 -3.10 16.46
C ARG A 136 8.09 -4.37 16.87
N HIS A 137 7.37 -5.41 17.31
CA HIS A 137 7.96 -6.69 17.67
C HIS A 137 8.61 -7.41 16.48
N TRP A 138 7.98 -7.36 15.31
CA TRP A 138 8.48 -8.02 14.09
C TRP A 138 9.71 -7.33 13.48
N ALA A 139 9.94 -6.05 13.80
CA ALA A 139 11.09 -5.27 13.36
C ALA A 139 11.27 -5.18 11.81
N ALA A 140 10.16 -5.18 11.05
CA ALA A 140 10.20 -4.90 9.61
C ALA A 140 9.81 -3.44 9.34
N PRO A 141 10.73 -2.59 8.81
CA PRO A 141 10.47 -1.17 8.62
C PRO A 141 9.23 -0.84 7.77
N THR A 142 8.96 -1.62 6.71
CA THR A 142 7.76 -1.45 5.87
C THR A 142 6.46 -1.70 6.64
N ALA A 143 6.42 -2.73 7.50
CA ALA A 143 5.25 -3.01 8.32
C ALA A 143 5.06 -1.92 9.39
N LEU A 144 6.15 -1.52 10.06
CA LEU A 144 6.12 -0.47 11.08
C LEU A 144 5.66 0.87 10.49
N GLY A 145 6.23 1.30 9.37
CA GLY A 145 5.81 2.52 8.68
C GLY A 145 4.35 2.50 8.23
N ARG A 146 3.83 1.34 7.79
CA ARG A 146 2.40 1.18 7.48
C ARG A 146 1.53 1.30 8.73
N ALA A 147 1.89 0.61 9.81
CA ALA A 147 1.13 0.61 11.05
C ALA A 147 1.07 2.02 11.67
N LEU A 148 2.22 2.71 11.74
CA LEU A 148 2.31 4.11 12.20
C LEU A 148 1.38 5.04 11.42
N ARG A 149 1.34 4.91 10.09
CA ARG A 149 0.45 5.72 9.24
C ARG A 149 -1.03 5.44 9.47
N VAL A 150 -1.41 4.17 9.68
CA VAL A 150 -2.81 3.82 9.97
C VAL A 150 -3.20 4.29 11.36
N ARG A 151 -2.34 4.13 12.35
CA ARG A 151 -2.53 4.68 13.70
C ARG A 151 -2.70 6.20 13.64
N ALA A 152 -1.80 6.91 12.96
CA ALA A 152 -1.85 8.36 12.80
C ALA A 152 -3.18 8.85 12.18
N ALA A 153 -3.72 8.14 11.20
CA ALA A 153 -4.99 8.48 10.57
C ALA A 153 -6.20 8.41 11.51
N LEU A 154 -6.08 7.74 12.66
CA LEU A 154 -7.13 7.61 13.67
C LEU A 154 -6.74 8.30 14.99
N ALA A 155 -5.68 9.11 14.97
CA ALA A 155 -5.13 9.83 16.11
C ALA A 155 -5.57 11.31 16.10
N PRO A 156 -5.58 11.97 17.27
CA PRO A 156 -5.64 13.43 17.33
C PRO A 156 -4.48 14.07 16.55
N PRO A 157 -4.61 15.32 16.05
CA PRO A 157 -3.64 15.93 15.15
C PRO A 157 -2.19 16.00 15.65
N THR A 158 -2.00 16.20 16.96
CA THR A 158 -0.67 16.27 17.58
C THR A 158 0.01 14.90 17.58
N GLU A 159 -0.66 13.87 18.10
CA GLU A 159 -0.18 12.48 18.08
C GLU A 159 0.02 11.97 16.64
N ALA A 160 -0.89 12.32 15.72
CA ALA A 160 -0.77 11.97 14.31
C ALA A 160 0.52 12.51 13.69
N THR A 161 0.94 13.72 14.08
CA THR A 161 2.17 14.33 13.60
C THR A 161 3.40 13.54 14.03
N ASP A 162 3.51 13.21 15.32
CA ASP A 162 4.64 12.47 15.88
C ASP A 162 4.77 11.08 15.25
N LEU A 163 3.65 10.38 15.09
CA LEU A 163 3.58 9.06 14.46
C LEU A 163 4.03 9.10 12.98
N LEU A 164 3.69 10.17 12.26
CA LEU A 164 4.06 10.33 10.85
C LEU A 164 5.55 10.68 10.70
N ASP A 165 6.11 11.45 11.64
CA ASP A 165 7.54 11.74 11.68
C ASP A 165 8.36 10.46 12.02
N GLU A 166 7.87 9.62 12.93
CA GLU A 166 8.42 8.27 13.18
C GLU A 166 8.35 7.39 11.93
N ALA A 167 7.21 7.42 11.20
CA ALA A 167 7.04 6.65 9.98
C ALA A 167 8.03 7.06 8.88
N ILE A 168 8.22 8.37 8.67
CA ILE A 168 9.20 8.91 7.71
C ILE A 168 10.61 8.46 8.08
N THR A 169 11.00 8.59 9.36
CA THR A 169 12.32 8.19 9.86
C THR A 169 12.57 6.70 9.68
N THR A 170 11.56 5.87 9.92
CA THR A 170 11.62 4.41 9.76
C THR A 170 11.74 3.99 8.29
N LEU A 171 10.97 4.61 7.39
CA LEU A 171 10.87 4.20 5.99
C LEU A 171 12.01 4.71 5.11
N ARG A 172 12.63 5.84 5.48
CA ARG A 172 13.72 6.46 4.73
C ARG A 172 14.92 5.53 4.47
N PRO A 173 15.45 4.76 5.43
CA PRO A 173 16.51 3.79 5.17
C PRO A 173 16.01 2.44 4.61
N ALA A 174 14.71 2.18 4.63
CA ALA A 174 14.12 0.86 4.37
C ALA A 174 14.01 0.46 2.90
N HIS A 175 14.44 1.31 1.96
CA HIS A 175 14.25 1.11 0.52
C HIS A 175 12.76 0.90 0.12
N ASP A 176 11.83 1.51 0.85
CA ASP A 176 10.39 1.52 0.55
C ASP A 176 9.94 2.91 0.06
N PRO A 177 10.21 3.27 -1.21
CA PRO A 177 9.90 4.60 -1.74
C PRO A 177 8.39 4.87 -1.80
N LEU A 178 7.57 3.83 -1.97
CA LEU A 178 6.11 3.98 -1.97
C LEU A 178 5.58 4.27 -0.57
N GLY A 179 6.04 3.51 0.43
CA GLY A 179 5.72 3.75 1.83
C GLY A 179 6.13 5.14 2.28
N LEU A 180 7.36 5.55 1.96
CA LEU A 180 7.90 6.87 2.30
C LEU A 180 7.10 8.00 1.64
N ALA A 181 6.82 7.90 0.34
CA ALA A 181 6.02 8.90 -0.38
C ALA A 181 4.63 9.07 0.27
N LEU A 182 4.02 7.98 0.68
CA LEU A 182 2.74 8.03 1.35
C LEU A 182 2.81 8.65 2.75
N ALA A 183 3.85 8.35 3.54
CA ALA A 183 4.08 8.95 4.86
C ALA A 183 4.24 10.47 4.76
N LEU A 184 5.06 10.93 3.80
CA LEU A 184 5.27 12.35 3.50
C LEU A 184 3.97 13.07 3.14
N LEU A 185 3.11 12.47 2.31
CA LEU A 185 1.82 13.08 1.96
C LEU A 185 0.80 13.07 3.11
N ASP A 186 0.83 12.04 3.96
CA ASP A 186 -0.01 12.02 5.15
C ASP A 186 0.46 13.12 6.14
N ARG A 187 1.78 13.31 6.29
CA ARG A 187 2.39 14.36 7.12
C ARG A 187 2.13 15.78 6.59
N ALA A 188 2.26 15.96 5.28
CA ALA A 188 1.94 17.22 4.60
C ALA A 188 0.47 17.62 4.82
N ARG A 189 -0.45 16.65 4.74
CA ARG A 189 -1.86 16.91 5.03
C ARG A 189 -2.08 17.33 6.50
N ALA A 190 -1.43 16.65 7.44
CA ALA A 190 -1.56 16.98 8.87
C ALA A 190 -1.00 18.37 9.21
N ALA A 191 0.06 18.80 8.51
CA ALA A 191 0.70 20.10 8.73
C ALA A 191 -0.12 21.31 8.22
N GLY A 192 -0.97 21.13 7.21
CA GLY A 192 -1.65 22.24 6.54
C GLY A 192 -0.72 22.99 5.58
N GLU A 193 -0.99 24.27 5.31
CA GLU A 193 -0.18 25.08 4.38
C GLU A 193 1.14 25.55 5.03
N GLY A 194 2.26 25.41 4.31
CA GLY A 194 3.56 25.89 4.78
C GLY A 194 4.77 25.32 4.03
N PRO A 195 5.99 25.80 4.33
CA PRO A 195 7.22 25.38 3.65
C PRO A 195 7.49 23.87 3.76
N THR A 196 7.30 23.31 4.97
CA THR A 196 7.47 21.88 5.25
C THR A 196 6.51 21.01 4.42
N THR A 197 5.29 21.49 4.19
CA THR A 197 4.30 20.83 3.31
C THR A 197 4.77 20.85 1.86
N GLY A 198 5.35 21.95 1.40
CA GLY A 198 5.94 22.07 0.07
C GLY A 198 7.09 21.07 -0.14
N ASP A 199 7.97 20.92 0.85
CA ASP A 199 9.10 19.99 0.76
C ASP A 199 8.65 18.53 0.76
N HIS A 200 7.73 18.16 1.67
CA HIS A 200 7.17 16.81 1.72
C HIS A 200 6.40 16.44 0.45
N THR A 201 5.60 17.37 -0.10
CA THR A 201 4.83 17.11 -1.33
C THR A 201 5.72 16.99 -2.56
N ARG A 202 6.80 17.77 -2.65
CA ARG A 202 7.81 17.68 -3.72
C ARG A 202 8.57 16.36 -3.66
N GLU A 203 9.09 15.99 -2.49
CA GLU A 203 9.79 14.71 -2.30
C GLU A 203 8.87 13.52 -2.61
N ALA A 204 7.63 13.55 -2.11
CA ALA A 204 6.65 12.51 -2.39
C ALA A 204 6.31 12.40 -3.89
N LEU A 205 6.26 13.53 -4.62
CA LEU A 205 6.05 13.52 -6.07
C LEU A 205 7.20 12.80 -6.79
N THR A 206 8.45 13.13 -6.47
CA THR A 206 9.63 12.49 -7.07
C THR A 206 9.66 10.99 -6.80
N LEU A 207 9.39 10.58 -5.55
CA LEU A 207 9.31 9.17 -5.18
C LEU A 207 8.16 8.45 -5.92
N ALA A 208 6.98 9.07 -6.00
CA ALA A 208 5.83 8.52 -6.71
C ALA A 208 6.12 8.30 -8.20
N GLN A 209 6.76 9.28 -8.87
CA GLN A 209 7.18 9.16 -10.27
C GLN A 209 8.22 8.06 -10.47
N ALA A 210 9.23 7.98 -9.59
CA ALA A 210 10.28 6.95 -9.66
C ALA A 210 9.75 5.51 -9.46
N CYS A 211 8.56 5.39 -8.85
CA CYS A 211 7.81 4.15 -8.67
C CYS A 211 6.73 3.92 -9.74
N GLY A 212 6.47 4.88 -10.63
CA GLY A 212 5.35 4.87 -11.57
C GLY A 212 3.97 4.82 -10.90
N ALA A 213 3.85 5.40 -9.71
CA ALA A 213 2.60 5.48 -8.96
C ALA A 213 1.84 6.76 -9.34
N ASP A 214 1.25 6.78 -10.54
CA ASP A 214 0.58 7.97 -11.10
C ASP A 214 -0.52 8.54 -10.21
N TRP A 215 -1.28 7.67 -9.54
CA TRP A 215 -2.32 8.06 -8.60
C TRP A 215 -1.74 8.83 -7.39
N LEU A 216 -0.52 8.47 -6.97
CA LEU A 216 0.17 9.09 -5.85
C LEU A 216 0.83 10.39 -6.27
N ALA A 217 1.40 10.45 -7.48
CA ALA A 217 1.90 11.68 -8.08
C ALA A 217 0.76 12.71 -8.24
N ALA A 218 -0.40 12.28 -8.74
CA ALA A 218 -1.59 13.13 -8.83
C ALA A 218 -2.06 13.61 -7.45
N ARG A 219 -1.95 12.77 -6.42
CA ARG A 219 -2.25 13.15 -5.03
C ARG A 219 -1.27 14.18 -4.49
N ALA A 220 0.03 14.04 -4.75
CA ALA A 220 1.04 15.01 -4.35
C ALA A 220 0.78 16.39 -4.98
N ARG A 221 0.47 16.43 -6.29
CA ARG A 221 0.11 17.67 -7.00
C ARG A 221 -1.14 18.35 -6.40
N ARG A 222 -2.17 17.59 -6.04
CA ARG A 222 -3.37 18.14 -5.36
C ARG A 222 -3.07 18.74 -3.99
N LEU A 223 -2.02 18.29 -3.32
CA LEU A 223 -1.58 18.81 -2.03
C LEU A 223 -0.56 19.96 -2.16
N GLY A 224 -0.27 20.42 -3.37
CA GLY A 224 0.59 21.58 -3.61
C GLY A 224 2.01 21.26 -4.11
N ALA A 225 2.29 20.01 -4.51
CA ALA A 225 3.56 19.72 -5.19
C ALA A 225 3.65 20.54 -6.49
N PRO A 226 4.79 21.20 -6.78
CA PRO A 226 4.94 21.98 -8.00
C PRO A 226 4.74 21.10 -9.24
N ALA A 227 4.13 21.67 -10.29
CA ALA A 227 4.05 20.99 -11.57
C ALA A 227 5.46 20.74 -12.12
N ASP A 228 5.67 19.57 -12.76
CA ASP A 228 6.95 19.24 -13.39
C ASP A 228 7.38 20.40 -14.30
N HIS A 229 8.60 20.89 -14.12
CA HIS A 229 9.24 21.69 -15.17
C HIS A 229 9.68 20.72 -16.27
N PRO A 230 9.38 21.01 -17.56
CA PRO A 230 9.93 20.21 -18.64
C PRO A 230 11.46 20.17 -18.51
N PRO A 231 12.12 19.06 -18.88
CA PRO A 231 13.58 19.00 -18.86
C PRO A 231 14.13 20.21 -19.64
N PRO A 232 15.24 20.84 -19.19
CA PRO A 232 15.83 21.95 -19.92
C PRO A 232 16.06 21.50 -21.37
N ARG A 233 15.55 22.29 -22.32
CA ARG A 233 15.76 22.02 -23.75
C ARG A 233 17.27 21.80 -23.96
N PRO A 234 17.68 20.72 -24.64
CA PRO A 234 19.10 20.54 -24.95
C PRO A 234 19.60 21.82 -25.61
N ALA A 235 20.71 22.34 -25.11
CA ALA A 235 21.32 23.54 -25.64
C ALA A 235 21.52 23.35 -27.15
N THR A 236 20.97 24.27 -27.94
CA THR A 236 21.18 24.28 -29.38
C THR A 236 22.71 24.33 -29.59
N PRO A 237 23.32 23.33 -30.25
CA PRO A 237 24.76 23.39 -30.51
C PRO A 237 25.05 24.66 -31.31
N PRO A 238 26.17 25.36 -31.03
CA PRO A 238 26.54 26.54 -31.78
C PRO A 238 26.60 26.20 -33.27
N PRO A 239 26.21 27.14 -34.16
CA PRO A 239 26.29 26.89 -35.59
C PRO A 239 27.73 26.53 -35.95
N LEU A 240 27.88 25.45 -36.73
CA LEU A 240 29.16 25.08 -37.31
C LEU A 240 29.67 26.29 -38.10
N ALA A 241 30.83 26.81 -37.67
CA ALA A 241 31.55 27.80 -38.45
C ALA A 241 31.91 27.18 -39.81
N SER A 242 31.65 27.95 -40.87
CA SER A 242 31.68 27.60 -42.29
C SER A 242 32.88 26.78 -42.77
#